data_AF-A0A6A6JLY1-F1
#
_entry.id   AF-A0A6A6JLY1-F1
#
_cell.length_a   1.000
_cell.length_b   1.000
_cell.length_c   1.000
_cell.angle_alpha   90.00
_cell.angle_beta   90.00
_cell.angle_gamma   90.00
#
_symmetry.space_group_name_H-M   'P 1'
#
loop_
_entity.id
_entity.type
_entity.pdbx_description
1 polymer ?
#
loop_
_entity_poly.entity_id
_entity_poly.type
_entity_poly.pdbx_seq_one_letter_code
_entity_poly.pdbx_strand_id
1 'polypeptide(L)' 'MSAPCTPPQRRHLSRDKRLQVQTLHLTWHTQTEISRLLNISRRQVAYAIASERVTSRK' A
#
# COMPACT_ATOMS: atom_id res chain seq x y z
N MET A 1 -0.32 -28.98 -23.25
CA MET A 1 -0.51 -27.53 -23.42
C MET A 1 -0.07 -26.84 -22.14
N SER A 2 1.06 -26.13 -22.17
CA SER A 2 1.60 -25.44 -20.98
C SER A 2 0.86 -24.13 -20.76
N ALA A 3 0.26 -23.95 -19.57
CA ALA A 3 -0.46 -22.73 -19.22
C ALA A 3 0.50 -21.51 -19.19
N PRO A 4 0.09 -20.33 -19.67
CA PRO A 4 0.92 -19.13 -19.55
C PRO A 4 1.10 -18.80 -18.07
N CYS A 5 2.35 -18.85 -17.61
CA CYS A 5 2.74 -18.41 -16.28
C CYS A 5 2.70 -16.88 -16.25
N THR A 6 1.52 -16.29 -16.05
CA THR A 6 1.42 -14.86 -15.76
C THR A 6 2.09 -14.62 -14.41
N PRO A 7 3.16 -13.79 -14.34
CA PRO A 7 3.77 -13.45 -13.06
C PRO A 7 2.68 -12.87 -12.15
N PRO A 8 2.68 -13.16 -10.84
CA PRO A 8 1.69 -12.63 -9.92
C PRO A 8 1.76 -11.12 -10.05
N GLN A 9 0.74 -10.52 -10.68
CA GLN A 9 0.64 -9.08 -10.85
C GLN A 9 0.65 -8.51 -9.44
N ARG A 10 1.81 -8.00 -9.01
CA ARG A 10 1.92 -7.23 -7.78
C ARG A 10 1.01 -6.04 -8.02
N ARG A 11 -0.21 -6.10 -7.48
CA ARG A 11 -1.16 -4.99 -7.50
C ARG A 11 -0.56 -3.90 -6.62
N HIS A 12 0.35 -3.14 -7.22
CA HIS A 12 0.94 -1.97 -6.62
C HIS A 12 -0.21 -1.02 -6.30
N LEU A 13 -0.23 -0.48 -5.08
CA LEU A 13 -1.20 0.54 -4.72
C LEU A 13 -1.09 1.70 -5.71
N SER A 14 -2.23 2.14 -6.24
CA SER A 14 -2.33 3.36 -7.01
C SER A 14 -1.83 4.54 -6.18
N ARG A 15 -1.41 5.61 -6.85
CA ARG A 15 -0.89 6.81 -6.20
C ARG A 15 -1.89 7.35 -5.17
N ASP A 16 -3.16 7.42 -5.51
CA ASP A 16 -4.22 7.92 -4.62
C ASP A 16 -4.38 7.04 -3.38
N LYS A 17 -4.35 5.71 -3.53
CA LYS A 17 -4.41 4.80 -2.38
C LYS A 17 -3.19 4.95 -1.47
N ARG A 18 -2.00 5.19 -2.03
CA ARG A 18 -0.81 5.48 -1.19
C ARG A 18 -0.98 6.78 -0.42
N LEU A 19 -1.48 7.82 -1.08
CA LEU A 19 -1.77 9.11 -0.46
C LEU A 19 -2.78 8.96 0.68
N GLN A 20 -3.87 8.21 0.47
CA GLN A 20 -4.84 7.90 1.53
C GLN A 20 -4.23 7.11 2.69
N VAL A 21 -3.38 6.10 2.42
CA VAL A 21 -2.64 5.38 3.47
C VAL A 21 -1.78 6.34 4.28
N GLN A 22 -1.05 7.25 3.63
CA GLN A 22 -0.18 8.22 4.29
C GLN A 22 -1.00 9.20 5.15
N THR A 23 -2.06 9.78 4.59
CA THR A 23 -2.96 10.67 5.34
C THR A 23 -3.53 9.99 6.56
N LEU A 24 -4.05 8.76 6.43
CA LEU A 24 -4.63 8.02 7.54
C LEU A 24 -3.57 7.61 8.58
N HIS A 25 -2.34 7.32 8.17
CA HIS A 25 -1.25 7.05 9.10
C HIS A 25 -0.90 8.32 9.91
N LEU A 26 -0.87 9.49 9.28
CA LEU A 26 -0.61 10.76 9.96
C LEU A 26 -1.70 11.12 10.98
N THR A 27 -2.94 10.69 10.75
CA THR A 27 -4.06 10.85 11.70
C THR A 27 -4.12 9.74 12.76
N TRP A 28 -3.01 9.06 13.03
CA TRP A 28 -2.85 8.03 14.07
C TRP A 28 -3.68 6.75 13.90
N HIS A 29 -4.18 6.45 12.69
CA HIS A 29 -4.82 5.16 12.45
C HIS A 29 -3.80 4.02 12.41
N THR A 30 -4.18 2.88 12.99
CA THR A 30 -3.35 1.69 12.94
C THR A 30 -3.35 1.09 11.54
N GLN A 31 -2.27 0.40 11.17
CA GLN A 31 -2.17 -0.27 9.86
C GLN A 31 -3.34 -1.25 9.61
N THR A 32 -3.88 -1.85 10.67
CA THR A 32 -5.02 -2.78 10.60
C THR A 32 -6.30 -2.04 10.21
N GLU A 33 -6.58 -0.88 10.82
CA GLU A 33 -7.74 -0.07 10.48
C GLU A 33 -7.65 0.47 9.06
N ILE A 34 -6.47 0.99 8.66
CA ILE A 34 -6.22 1.46 7.30
C ILE A 34 -6.45 0.34 6.27
N SER A 35 -5.98 -0.88 6.57
CA SER A 35 -6.16 -2.04 5.69
C SER A 35 -7.64 -2.39 5.49
N ARG A 36 -8.45 -2.26 6.54
CA ARG A 36 -9.91 -2.48 6.50
C ARG A 36 -10.62 -1.37 5.72
N LEU A 37 -10.29 -0.11 6.00
CA LEU A 37 -10.90 1.05 5.35
C LEU A 37 -10.64 1.09 3.83
N LEU A 38 -9.41 0.77 3.41
CA LEU A 38 -9.00 0.86 2.01
C LEU A 38 -9.12 -0.46 1.24
N ASN A 39 -9.58 -1.52 1.92
CA ASN A 39 -9.71 -2.89 1.43
C ASN A 39 -8.43 -3.38 0.72
N ILE A 40 -7.30 -3.26 1.43
CA ILE A 40 -5.96 -3.63 0.95
C ILE A 40 -5.25 -4.46 2.02
N SER A 41 -4.24 -5.22 1.64
CA SER A 41 -3.50 -6.04 2.61
C SER A 41 -2.69 -5.17 3.57
N ARG A 42 -2.54 -5.63 4.81
CA ARG A 42 -1.65 -4.99 5.80
C ARG A 42 -0.21 -4.85 5.29
N ARG A 43 0.27 -5.81 4.48
CA ARG A 43 1.59 -5.74 3.82
C ARG A 43 1.67 -4.56 2.86
N GLN A 44 0.64 -4.31 2.05
CA GLN A 44 0.60 -3.15 1.14
C GLN A 44 0.57 -1.83 1.92
N VAL A 45 -0.14 -1.77 3.03
CA VAL A 45 -0.13 -0.60 3.94
C VAL A 45 1.28 -0.35 4.47
N ALA A 46 1.94 -1.37 5.00
CA ALA A 46 3.31 -1.27 5.51
C ALA A 46 4.31 -0.80 4.44
N TYR A 47 4.20 -1.32 3.21
CA TYR A 47 5.03 -0.86 2.09
C TYR A 47 4.77 0.60 1.70
N ALA A 48 3.51 1.05 1.72
CA ALA A 48 3.18 2.44 1.41
C ALA A 48 3.75 3.42 2.45
N ILE A 49 3.67 3.07 3.73
CA ILE A 49 4.26 3.85 4.84
C ILE A 49 5.79 3.86 4.74
N ALA A 50 6.41 2.70 4.50
CA ALA A 50 7.86 2.61 4.36
C ALA A 50 8.38 3.39 3.14
N SER A 51 7.62 3.39 2.03
CA SER A 51 7.96 4.14 0.82
C SER A 51 7.94 5.65 1.02
N GLU A 52 7.08 6.19 1.89
CA GLU A 52 7.05 7.61 2.24
C GLU A 52 8.38 8.06 2.85
N ARG A 53 8.89 7.30 3.84
CA ARG A 53 10.18 7.60 4.50
C ARG A 53 11.35 7.67 3.52
N VAL A 54 11.30 6.88 2.44
CA VAL A 54 12.34 6.83 1.40
C VAL A 54 12.17 7.96 0.37
N THR A 55 10.97 8.49 0.20
CA THR A 55 10.63 9.49 -0.82
C THR A 55 10.52 10.92 -0.31
N SER A 56 10.79 11.20 0.98
CA SER A 56 11.12 12.55 1.44
C SER A 56 12.45 13.02 0.82
N ARG A 57 12.42 13.41 -0.46
CA ARG A 57 13.38 14.37 -0.98
C ARG A 57 12.96 15.75 -0.48
N LYS A 58 13.83 16.28 0.36
CA LYS A 58 13.86 17.64 0.88
C LYS A 58 13.83 18.67 -0.24
#